data_AF-A0A847C6N5-F1
#
_entry.id   AF-A0A847C6N5-F1
#
_cell.length_a   1.000
_cell.length_b   1.000
_cell.length_c   1.000
_cell.angle_alpha   90.00
_cell.angle_beta   90.00
_cell.angle_gamma   90.00
#
_symmetry.space_group_name_H-M   'P 1'
#
loop_
_entity.id
_entity.type
_entity.pdbx_description
1 polymer ?
#
loop_
_entity_poly.entity_id
_entity_poly.type
_entity_poly.pdbx_seq_one_letter_code
_entity_poly.pdbx_strand_id
1 'polypeptide(L)'
;MKTNVERMRYQTESVSYALCLLGLVANVCYFLHMFRNNSLSQTWVIGVDVIYNIVFMLITFLAAENAKRYRLKWSYGIAAIGLLQIVRIFILPLNYYNSGQLTQEKFIYAIVYLSASALLLIAGAVVCYIKSDVLLKYLKEIEQNQA
;
A
#
# COMPACT_ATOMS: atom_id res chain seq x y z
N MET A 1 -11.37 -6.15 28.57
CA MET A 1 -10.37 -5.59 27.63
C MET A 1 -9.08 -6.42 27.59
N LYS A 2 -8.53 -6.88 28.72
CA LYS A 2 -7.27 -7.68 28.79
C LYS A 2 -7.26 -8.99 27.94
N THR A 3 -8.34 -9.77 27.96
CA THR A 3 -8.46 -11.03 27.20
C THR A 3 -8.34 -10.87 25.68
N ASN A 4 -8.78 -9.73 25.12
CA ASN A 4 -8.68 -9.49 23.68
C ASN A 4 -7.24 -9.18 23.25
N VAL A 5 -6.45 -8.53 24.11
CA VAL A 5 -5.04 -8.21 23.82
C VAL A 5 -4.17 -9.46 23.96
N GLU A 6 -4.45 -10.34 24.92
CA GLU A 6 -3.79 -11.65 25.02
C GLU A 6 -3.97 -12.50 23.76
N ARG A 7 -5.18 -12.48 23.17
CA ARG A 7 -5.47 -13.18 21.90
C ARG A 7 -4.61 -12.69 20.74
N MET A 8 -4.22 -11.41 20.70
CA MET A 8 -3.37 -10.85 19.64
C MET A 8 -1.95 -11.45 19.62
N ARG A 9 -1.51 -12.12 20.69
CA ARG A 9 -0.24 -12.86 20.68
C ARG A 9 -0.29 -14.13 19.82
N TYR A 10 -1.48 -14.71 19.66
CA TYR A 10 -1.68 -16.00 18.98
C TYR A 10 -2.41 -15.86 17.64
N GLN A 11 -3.17 -14.78 17.45
CA GLN A 11 -3.87 -14.47 16.21
C GLN A 11 -3.02 -13.52 15.34
N THR A 12 -3.15 -13.62 14.02
CA THR A 12 -2.47 -12.72 13.08
C THR A 12 -3.35 -11.55 12.69
N GLU A 13 -2.75 -10.43 12.29
CA GLU A 13 -3.50 -9.29 11.78
C GLU A 13 -4.06 -9.54 10.38
N SER A 14 -5.32 -9.97 10.32
CA SER A 14 -6.04 -10.16 9.06
C SER A 14 -6.52 -8.85 8.44
N VAL A 15 -6.92 -7.86 9.25
CA VAL A 15 -7.55 -6.62 8.78
C VAL A 15 -6.55 -5.74 8.06
N SER A 16 -5.44 -5.37 8.72
CA SER A 16 -4.40 -4.54 8.08
C SER A 16 -3.83 -5.19 6.83
N TYR A 17 -3.59 -6.51 6.89
CA TYR A 17 -3.16 -7.30 5.73
C TYR A 17 -4.16 -7.24 4.57
N ALA A 18 -5.45 -7.44 4.85
CA ALA A 18 -6.50 -7.39 3.83
C ALA A 18 -6.61 -6.00 3.18
N LEU A 19 -6.51 -4.92 3.97
CA LEU A 19 -6.49 -3.56 3.42
C LEU A 19 -5.27 -3.34 2.50
N CYS A 20 -4.09 -3.79 2.91
CA CYS A 20 -2.88 -3.66 2.09
C CYS A 20 -2.99 -4.47 0.79
N LEU A 21 -3.54 -5.69 0.87
CA LEU A 21 -3.81 -6.52 -0.32
C LEU A 21 -4.82 -5.86 -1.26
N LEU A 22 -5.93 -5.31 -0.75
CA LEU A 22 -6.88 -4.58 -1.57
C LEU A 22 -6.24 -3.37 -2.25
N GLY A 23 -5.38 -2.64 -1.54
CA GLY A 23 -4.60 -1.54 -2.10
C GLY A 23 -3.65 -1.99 -3.21
N LEU A 24 -3.05 -3.19 -3.07
CA LEU A 24 -2.24 -3.82 -4.10
C LEU A 24 -3.07 -4.26 -5.31
N VAL A 25 -4.24 -4.85 -5.10
CA VAL A 25 -5.17 -5.22 -6.19
C VAL A 25 -5.61 -3.98 -6.98
N ALA A 26 -5.92 -2.87 -6.31
CA ALA A 26 -6.25 -1.62 -6.98
C ALA A 26 -5.09 -1.11 -7.86
N ASN A 27 -3.84 -1.25 -7.40
CA ASN A 27 -2.65 -0.93 -8.20
C ASN A 27 -2.50 -1.85 -9.42
N VAL A 28 -2.77 -3.15 -9.28
CA VAL A 28 -2.76 -4.10 -10.40
C VAL A 28 -3.83 -3.73 -11.43
N CYS A 29 -5.04 -3.40 -10.99
CA CYS A 29 -6.12 -2.95 -11.88
C CYS A 29 -5.73 -1.68 -12.66
N TYR A 30 -5.11 -0.70 -11.99
CA TYR A 30 -4.52 0.47 -12.65
C TYR A 30 -3.53 0.06 -13.75
N PHE A 31 -2.55 -0.78 -13.40
CA PHE A 31 -1.49 -1.19 -14.31
C PHE A 31 -2.05 -1.88 -15.56
N LEU A 32 -2.95 -2.85 -15.37
CA LEU A 32 -3.58 -3.57 -16.48
C LEU A 32 -4.39 -2.64 -17.38
N HIS A 33 -5.11 -1.67 -16.82
CA HIS A 33 -5.91 -0.73 -17.61
C HIS A 33 -5.03 0.26 -18.37
N MET A 34 -3.97 0.78 -17.73
CA MET A 34 -3.06 1.75 -18.32
C MET A 34 -2.36 1.20 -19.57
N PHE A 35 -1.85 -0.03 -19.48
CA PHE A 35 -1.10 -0.68 -20.56
C PHE A 35 -1.98 -1.45 -21.56
N ARG A 36 -3.31 -1.45 -21.37
CA ARG A 36 -4.23 -2.04 -22.33
C ARG A 36 -4.26 -1.22 -23.63
N ASN A 37 -4.19 -1.91 -24.77
CA ASN A 37 -4.26 -1.40 -26.14
C ASN A 37 -3.07 -0.55 -26.65
N ASN A 38 -1.89 -0.59 -26.03
CA ASN A 38 -0.66 0.08 -26.52
C ASN A 38 -0.86 1.53 -27.02
N SER A 39 -1.79 2.28 -26.42
CA SER A 39 -2.09 3.65 -26.86
C SER A 39 -0.99 4.65 -26.47
N LEU A 40 -0.02 4.22 -25.67
CA LEU A 40 1.10 5.03 -25.22
C LEU A 40 2.26 4.87 -26.18
N SER A 41 2.92 5.99 -26.49
CA SER A 41 4.10 5.99 -27.36
C SER A 41 5.22 5.14 -26.75
N GLN A 42 5.75 4.17 -27.50
CA GLN A 42 6.75 3.23 -26.99
C GLN A 42 8.08 3.92 -26.74
N THR A 43 8.21 4.50 -25.55
CA THR A 43 9.36 5.27 -25.08
C THR A 43 10.03 4.53 -23.94
N TRP A 44 11.34 4.69 -23.76
CA TRP A 44 12.11 4.09 -22.65
C TRP A 44 11.52 4.41 -21.26
N VAL A 45 10.88 5.58 -21.11
CA VAL A 45 10.21 6.03 -19.88
C VAL A 45 9.11 5.05 -19.44
N ILE A 46 8.36 4.48 -20.38
CA ILE A 46 7.33 3.48 -20.08
C ILE A 46 7.95 2.20 -19.55
N GLY A 47 9.07 1.75 -20.14
CA GLY A 47 9.77 0.56 -19.67
C GLY A 47 10.22 0.70 -18.21
N VAL A 48 10.74 1.88 -17.84
CA VAL A 48 11.11 2.19 -16.46
C VAL A 48 9.89 2.18 -15.54
N ASP A 49 8.75 2.73 -15.97
CA ASP A 49 7.52 2.73 -15.16
C ASP A 49 6.97 1.32 -14.92
N VAL A 50 7.06 0.44 -15.92
CA VAL A 50 6.67 -0.97 -15.77
C VAL A 50 7.55 -1.68 -14.74
N ILE A 51 8.87 -1.53 -14.84
CA ILE A 51 9.82 -2.12 -13.87
C ILE A 51 9.57 -1.57 -12.48
N TYR A 52 9.41 -0.25 -12.35
CA TYR A 52 9.06 0.40 -11.11
C TYR A 52 7.78 -0.19 -10.50
N ASN A 53 6.73 -0.41 -11.30
CA ASN A 53 5.47 -0.97 -10.82
C ASN A 53 5.64 -2.41 -10.28
N ILE A 54 6.44 -3.24 -10.95
CA ILE A 54 6.72 -4.61 -10.51
C ILE A 54 7.43 -4.58 -9.15
N VAL A 55 8.49 -3.77 -9.02
CA VAL A 55 9.22 -3.62 -7.75
C VAL A 55 8.30 -3.08 -6.65
N PHE A 56 7.47 -2.09 -6.98
CA PHE A 56 6.48 -1.53 -6.06
C PHE A 56 5.50 -2.59 -5.54
N MET A 57 4.95 -3.43 -6.43
CA MET A 57 4.04 -4.51 -6.04
C MET A 57 4.72 -5.52 -5.11
N LEU A 58 5.96 -5.91 -5.38
CA LEU A 58 6.73 -6.83 -4.54
C LEU A 58 6.98 -6.27 -3.15
N ILE A 59 7.42 -5.00 -3.06
CA ILE A 59 7.67 -4.33 -1.78
C ILE A 59 6.35 -4.17 -1.00
N THR A 60 5.26 -3.80 -1.67
CA THR A 60 3.94 -3.65 -1.05
C THR A 60 3.42 -4.99 -0.51
N PHE A 61 3.58 -6.07 -1.27
CA PHE A 61 3.24 -7.42 -0.83
C PHE A 61 4.07 -7.86 0.38
N LEU A 62 5.39 -7.66 0.35
CA LEU A 62 6.28 -7.96 1.47
C LEU A 62 5.90 -7.15 2.73
N ALA A 63 5.54 -5.88 2.56
CA ALA A 63 5.09 -5.02 3.63
C ALA A 63 3.76 -5.50 4.23
N ALA A 64 2.81 -5.92 3.39
CA ALA A 64 1.55 -6.53 3.82
C ALA A 64 1.80 -7.82 4.62
N GLU A 65 2.70 -8.69 4.17
CA GLU A 65 3.01 -9.94 4.87
C GLU A 65 3.63 -9.69 6.26
N ASN A 66 4.47 -8.66 6.38
CA ASN A 66 5.01 -8.24 7.68
C ASN A 66 3.97 -7.55 8.58
N ALA A 67 2.92 -6.94 8.01
CA ALA A 67 1.83 -6.34 8.76
C ALA A 67 1.05 -7.37 9.58
N LYS A 68 0.94 -8.63 9.10
CA LYS A 68 0.33 -9.75 9.84
C LYS A 68 1.00 -10.03 11.19
N ARG A 69 2.29 -9.67 11.33
CA ARG A 69 3.13 -9.98 12.50
C ARG A 69 3.22 -8.83 13.52
N TYR A 70 2.35 -7.82 13.45
CA TYR A 70 2.34 -6.66 14.38
C TYR A 70 3.68 -5.92 14.49
N ARG A 71 4.45 -5.82 13.40
CA ARG A 71 5.76 -5.14 13.42
C ARG A 71 5.60 -3.64 13.15
N LEU A 72 5.76 -2.80 14.19
CA LEU A 72 5.69 -1.33 14.08
C LEU A 72 6.56 -0.74 12.97
N LYS A 73 7.81 -1.23 12.82
CA LYS A 73 8.74 -0.74 11.79
C LYS A 73 8.15 -0.83 10.37
N TRP A 74 7.34 -1.85 10.12
CA TRP A 74 6.72 -2.08 8.81
C TRP A 74 5.47 -1.22 8.58
N SER A 75 4.79 -0.78 9.64
CA SER A 75 3.68 0.19 9.50
C SER A 75 4.17 1.50 8.88
N TYR A 76 5.32 2.02 9.31
CA TYR A 76 5.95 3.19 8.69
C TYR A 76 6.33 2.92 7.22
N GLY A 77 6.80 1.70 6.91
CA GLY A 77 7.08 1.27 5.54
C GLY A 77 5.82 1.32 4.65
N ILE A 78 4.70 0.77 5.11
CA ILE A 78 3.42 0.80 4.36
C ILE A 78 2.92 2.23 4.18
N ALA A 79 3.05 3.09 5.21
CA ALA A 79 2.70 4.50 5.10
C ALA A 79 3.56 5.22 4.06
N ALA A 80 4.88 4.97 4.04
CA ALA A 80 5.78 5.53 3.03
C ALA A 80 5.42 5.08 1.61
N ILE A 81 5.07 3.80 1.42
CA ILE A 81 4.61 3.26 0.14
C ILE A 81 3.30 3.93 -0.31
N GLY A 82 2.35 4.14 0.62
CA GLY A 82 1.11 4.87 0.35
C GLY A 82 1.34 6.33 -0.04
N LEU A 83 2.27 7.02 0.61
CA LEU A 83 2.69 8.38 0.24
C LEU A 83 3.34 8.42 -1.15
N LEU A 84 4.18 7.42 -1.46
CA LEU A 84 4.80 7.30 -2.78
C LEU A 84 3.73 7.18 -3.87
N GLN A 85 2.66 6.42 -3.63
CA GLN A 85 1.51 6.36 -4.56
C GLN A 85 0.87 7.74 -4.80
N ILE A 86 0.75 8.57 -3.77
CA ILE A 86 0.21 9.93 -3.92
C ILE A 86 1.13 10.77 -4.81
N VAL A 87 2.43 10.75 -4.55
CA VAL A 87 3.42 11.47 -5.37
C VAL A 87 3.36 11.00 -6.83
N ARG A 88 3.19 9.68 -7.04
CA ARG A 88 3.10 9.06 -8.37
C ARG A 88 1.95 9.60 -9.20
N ILE A 89 0.81 9.92 -8.58
CA ILE A 89 -0.36 10.50 -9.26
C ILE A 89 0.00 11.84 -9.94
N PHE A 90 0.86 12.65 -9.32
CA PHE A 90 1.24 13.94 -9.89
C PHE A 90 2.28 13.85 -11.00
N ILE A 91 3.10 12.79 -11.04
CA ILE A 91 4.19 12.67 -12.00
C ILE A 91 3.73 11.96 -13.27
N LEU A 92 3.03 10.82 -13.16
CA LEU A 92 2.78 9.97 -14.34
C LEU A 92 1.52 10.38 -15.11
N PRO A 93 0.30 10.19 -14.56
CA PRO A 93 -0.90 10.44 -15.34
C PRO A 93 -1.03 11.91 -15.74
N LEU A 94 -0.56 12.86 -14.93
CA LEU A 94 -0.57 14.28 -15.26
C LEU A 94 0.36 14.62 -16.44
N ASN A 95 1.59 14.09 -16.46
CA ASN A 95 2.54 14.36 -17.55
C ASN A 95 2.06 13.77 -18.87
N TYR A 96 1.52 12.55 -18.87
CA TYR A 96 1.01 11.92 -20.08
C TYR A 96 -0.27 12.57 -20.61
N TYR A 97 -1.13 13.06 -19.71
CA TYR A 97 -2.31 13.84 -20.10
C TYR A 97 -1.93 15.18 -20.73
N ASN A 98 -1.02 15.93 -20.11
CA ASN A 98 -0.53 17.21 -20.64
C ASN A 98 0.18 17.06 -21.99
N SER A 99 0.81 15.91 -22.23
CA SER A 99 1.48 15.60 -23.50
C SER A 99 0.52 15.13 -24.60
N GLY A 100 -0.79 15.05 -24.33
CA GLY A 100 -1.81 14.60 -25.28
C GLY A 100 -1.76 13.10 -25.62
N GLN A 101 -0.93 12.32 -24.92
CA GLN A 101 -0.77 10.88 -25.18
C GLN A 101 -1.84 10.02 -24.47
N LEU A 102 -2.53 10.61 -23.49
CA LEU A 102 -3.53 9.92 -22.68
C LEU A 102 -4.93 10.43 -22.97
N THR A 103 -5.84 9.54 -23.34
CA THR A 103 -7.28 9.84 -23.42
C THR A 103 -7.81 10.23 -22.03
N GLN A 104 -8.75 11.17 -21.99
CA GLN A 104 -9.38 11.64 -20.76
C GLN A 104 -9.96 10.51 -19.89
N GLU A 105 -10.55 9.47 -20.51
CA GLU A 105 -11.06 8.30 -19.81
C GLU A 105 -9.96 7.58 -19.02
N LYS A 106 -8.85 7.25 -19.68
CA LYS A 106 -7.70 6.57 -19.07
C LYS A 106 -7.09 7.39 -17.94
N PHE A 107 -7.07 8.72 -18.07
CA PHE A 107 -6.61 9.63 -17.03
C PHE A 107 -7.47 9.54 -15.76
N ILE A 108 -8.81 9.60 -15.90
CA ILE A 108 -9.72 9.49 -14.76
C ILE A 108 -9.59 8.11 -14.09
N TYR A 109 -9.56 7.03 -14.89
CA TYR A 109 -9.34 5.68 -14.37
C TYR A 109 -8.03 5.58 -13.59
N ALA A 110 -6.94 6.16 -14.10
CA ALA A 110 -5.66 6.19 -13.41
C ALA A 110 -5.74 6.84 -12.03
N ILE A 111 -6.35 8.04 -11.95
CA ILE A 111 -6.50 8.77 -10.69
C ILE A 111 -7.34 7.99 -9.69
N VAL A 112 -8.46 7.41 -10.11
CA VAL A 112 -9.37 6.68 -9.22
C VAL A 112 -8.69 5.47 -8.62
N TYR A 113 -8.04 4.62 -9.42
CA TYR A 113 -7.39 3.41 -8.90
C TYR A 113 -6.13 3.71 -8.08
N LEU A 114 -5.32 4.71 -8.48
CA LEU A 114 -4.13 5.11 -7.71
C LEU A 114 -4.51 5.75 -6.37
N SER A 115 -5.53 6.60 -6.34
CA SER A 115 -6.03 7.20 -5.09
C SER A 115 -6.66 6.16 -4.17
N ALA A 116 -7.47 5.24 -4.70
CA ALA A 116 -8.00 4.11 -3.93
C ALA A 116 -6.87 3.26 -3.34
N SER A 117 -5.85 2.94 -4.13
CA SER A 117 -4.66 2.21 -3.67
C SER A 117 -3.93 2.94 -2.55
N ALA A 118 -3.68 4.25 -2.69
CA ALA A 118 -3.03 5.07 -1.67
C ALA A 118 -3.82 5.10 -0.35
N LEU A 119 -5.13 5.35 -0.44
CA LEU A 119 -6.01 5.40 0.73
C LEU A 119 -6.05 4.07 1.48
N LEU A 120 -6.15 2.96 0.75
CA LEU A 120 -6.17 1.62 1.33
C LEU A 120 -4.85 1.27 2.02
N LEU A 121 -3.71 1.65 1.42
CA LEU A 121 -2.38 1.43 2.02
C LEU A 121 -2.19 2.27 3.28
N ILE A 122 -2.58 3.55 3.26
CA ILE A 122 -2.50 4.43 4.43
C ILE A 122 -3.41 3.93 5.55
N ALA A 123 -4.66 3.56 5.24
CA ALA A 123 -5.57 2.99 6.22
C ALA A 123 -5.03 1.67 6.79
N GLY A 124 -4.48 0.80 5.94
CA GLY A 124 -3.80 -0.43 6.37
C GLY A 124 -2.62 -0.16 7.31
N ALA A 125 -1.82 0.86 7.02
CA ALA A 125 -0.69 1.30 7.85
C ALA A 125 -1.15 1.79 9.22
N VAL A 126 -2.19 2.64 9.27
CA VAL A 126 -2.77 3.19 10.52
C VAL A 126 -3.32 2.07 11.39
N VAL A 127 -4.09 1.13 10.81
CA VAL A 127 -4.60 -0.03 11.56
C VAL A 127 -3.46 -0.89 12.10
N CYS A 128 -2.41 -1.13 11.29
CA CYS A 128 -1.23 -1.86 11.75
C CYS A 128 -0.57 -1.16 12.95
N TYR A 129 -0.42 0.17 12.86
CA TYR A 129 0.22 0.99 13.89
C TYR A 129 -0.51 0.87 15.22
N ILE A 130 -1.82 1.16 15.22
CA ILE A 130 -2.64 1.19 16.44
C ILE A 130 -2.57 -0.17 17.14
N LYS A 131 -2.76 -1.26 16.40
CA LYS A 131 -2.79 -2.60 17.00
C LYS A 131 -1.41 -3.08 17.46
N SER A 132 -0.35 -2.74 16.72
CA SER A 132 1.01 -3.07 17.12
C SER A 132 1.45 -2.30 18.36
N ASP A 133 1.06 -1.02 18.48
CA ASP A 133 1.35 -0.19 19.66
C ASP A 133 0.64 -0.71 20.92
N VAL A 134 -0.65 -1.08 20.80
CA VAL A 134 -1.42 -1.69 21.90
C VAL A 134 -0.77 -2.99 22.37
N LEU A 135 -0.36 -3.87 21.45
CA LEU A 135 0.31 -5.12 21.79
C LEU A 135 1.65 -4.89 22.50
N LEU A 136 2.45 -3.95 22.02
CA LEU A 136 3.76 -3.65 22.61
C LEU A 136 3.67 -3.03 24.00
N LYS A 137 2.70 -2.14 24.24
CA LYS A 137 2.46 -1.59 25.58
C LYS A 137 2.06 -2.69 26.56
N TYR A 138 1.17 -3.58 26.15
CA TYR A 138 0.75 -4.71 26.97
C TYR A 138 1.89 -5.69 27.30
N LEU A 139 2.77 -5.98 26.34
CA LEU A 139 3.94 -6.83 26.60
C LEU A 139 4.91 -6.20 27.61
N LYS A 140 5.15 -4.89 27.52
CA LYS A 140 5.97 -4.16 28.50
C LYS A 140 5.37 -4.17 29.91
N GLU A 141 4.04 -4.03 30.02
CA GLU A 141 3.35 -4.14 31.32
C GLU A 141 3.51 -5.52 31.94
N ILE A 142 3.47 -6.60 31.16
CA ILE A 142 3.71 -7.96 31.69
C ILE A 142 5.15 -8.10 32.17
N GLU A 143 6.13 -7.69 31.36
CA GLU A 143 7.56 -7.79 31.72
C GLU A 143 7.88 -7.03 33.02
N GLN A 144 7.29 -5.84 33.21
CA GLN A 144 7.48 -5.04 34.41
C GLN A 144 6.82 -5.64 35.66
N ASN A 145 5.69 -6.34 35.51
CA ASN A 145 5.01 -6.99 36.64
C ASN A 145 5.64 -8.35 37.01
N GLN A 146 6.52 -8.89 36.17
CA GLN A 146 7.26 -10.14 36.41
C GLN A 146 8.70 -9.91 36.93
N ALA A 147 9.17 -8.66 36.90
CA ALA A 147 10.47 -8.22 37.43
C ALA A 147 10.33 -7.71 38.88
#